data_AF-A0A5C4WQF6-F1
#
_entry.id   AF-A0A5C4WQF6-F1
#
_cell.length_a   1.000
_cell.length_b   1.000
_cell.length_c   1.000
_cell.angle_alpha   90.00
_cell.angle_beta   90.00
_cell.angle_gamma   90.00
#
_symmetry.space_group_name_H-M   'P 1'
#
loop_
_entity.id
_entity.type
_entity.pdbx_description
1 polymer ?
#
loop_
_entity_poly.entity_id
_entity_poly.type
_entity_poly.pdbx_seq_one_letter_code
_entity_poly.pdbx_strand_id
1 'polypeptide(L)'
;MYGDSETIRRRAAQLRDQGADVRALADELVARVEGLGWTGRAADAMRERVTDRASHLRRAADRHTGAADAMADHAESVDEVREEIAATEARVGALVADARARIAAI
;
A
#
# COMPACT_ATOMS: atom_id res chain seq x y z
N MET A 1 -9.41 -1.06 16.01
CA MET A 1 -9.99 0.29 16.13
C MET A 1 -10.04 0.89 14.72
N TYR A 2 -11.10 1.60 14.34
CA TYR A 2 -11.14 2.31 13.05
C TYR A 2 -9.95 3.28 12.98
N GLY A 3 -9.13 3.16 11.92
CA GLY A 3 -7.99 4.05 11.67
C GLY A 3 -6.68 3.68 12.37
N ASP A 4 -6.44 2.44 12.80
CA ASP A 4 -5.07 2.09 13.20
C ASP A 4 -4.13 2.19 11.98
N SER A 5 -3.48 3.36 11.84
CA SER A 5 -2.57 3.71 10.74
C SER A 5 -1.38 2.78 10.71
N GLU A 6 -1.00 2.16 11.84
CA GLU A 6 0.01 1.10 11.89
C GLU A 6 -0.49 -0.17 11.17
N THR A 7 -1.73 -0.58 11.44
CA THR A 7 -2.35 -1.71 10.71
C THR A 7 -2.50 -1.42 9.21
N ILE A 8 -2.82 -0.19 8.82
CA ILE A 8 -2.86 0.22 7.41
C ILE A 8 -1.47 0.15 6.78
N ARG A 9 -0.44 0.71 7.45
CA ARG A 9 0.96 0.65 7.00
C ARG A 9 1.45 -0.79 6.85
N ARG A 10 1.14 -1.68 7.80
CA ARG A 10 1.48 -3.11 7.70
C ARG A 10 0.85 -3.77 6.48
N ARG A 11 -0.41 -3.47 6.17
CA ARG A 11 -1.08 -3.99 4.97
C ARG A 11 -0.49 -3.42 3.69
N ALA A 12 -0.14 -2.13 3.67
CA ALA A 12 0.56 -1.52 2.54
C ALA A 12 1.90 -2.22 2.28
N ALA A 13 2.69 -2.48 3.32
CA ALA A 13 3.94 -3.24 3.20
C ALA A 13 3.69 -4.64 2.61
N GLN A 14 2.70 -5.37 3.14
CA GLN A 14 2.33 -6.68 2.61
C GLN A 14 1.93 -6.64 1.12
N LEU A 15 1.21 -5.60 0.68
CA LEU A 15 0.88 -5.44 -0.74
C LEU A 15 2.12 -5.17 -1.60
N ARG A 16 3.11 -4.42 -1.10
CA ARG A 16 4.37 -4.21 -1.82
C ARG A 16 5.15 -5.51 -1.97
N ASP A 17 5.22 -6.30 -0.91
CA ASP A 17 5.85 -7.63 -0.95
C ASP A 17 5.15 -8.54 -1.95
N GLN A 18 3.81 -8.61 -1.92
CA GLN A 18 3.03 -9.36 -2.91
C GLN A 18 3.25 -8.88 -4.34
N GLY A 19 3.36 -7.55 -4.55
CA GLY A 19 3.69 -6.99 -5.86
C GLY A 19 5.08 -7.41 -6.34
N ALA A 20 6.07 -7.38 -5.46
CA ALA A 20 7.43 -7.83 -5.76
C ALA A 20 7.48 -9.32 -6.10
N ASP A 21 6.80 -10.17 -5.32
CA ASP A 21 6.70 -11.61 -5.56
C ASP A 21 6.06 -11.91 -6.91
N VAL A 22 4.95 -11.25 -7.25
CA VAL A 22 4.27 -11.42 -8.55
C VAL A 22 5.16 -11.00 -9.71
N ARG A 23 5.94 -9.92 -9.54
CA ARG A 23 6.89 -9.48 -10.57
C ARG A 23 8.03 -10.49 -10.75
N ALA A 24 8.59 -11.00 -9.65
CA ALA A 24 9.61 -12.05 -9.69
C ALA A 24 9.10 -13.32 -10.37
N LEU A 25 7.87 -13.76 -10.08
CA LEU A 25 7.24 -14.91 -10.73
C LEU A 25 7.05 -14.70 -12.24
N ALA A 26 6.70 -13.48 -12.66
CA ALA A 26 6.56 -13.14 -14.08
C ALA A 26 7.91 -13.25 -14.81
N ASP A 27 8.99 -12.77 -14.18
CA ASP A 27 10.33 -12.80 -14.75
C ASP A 27 10.88 -14.24 -14.77
N GLU A 28 10.65 -15.02 -13.71
CA GLU A 28 11.00 -16.43 -13.65
C GLU A 28 10.28 -17.26 -14.73
N LEU A 29 9.00 -16.98 -14.97
CA LEU A 29 8.22 -17.67 -15.99
C LEU A 29 8.82 -17.47 -17.40
N VAL A 30 9.19 -16.23 -17.73
CA VAL A 30 9.83 -15.90 -19.01
C VAL A 30 11.19 -16.59 -19.11
N ALA A 31 12.04 -16.42 -18.09
CA ALA A 31 13.39 -16.98 -18.07
C ALA A 31 13.38 -18.51 -18.18
N ARG A 32 12.43 -19.18 -17.52
CA ARG A 32 12.29 -20.65 -17.59
C ARG A 32 11.93 -21.11 -18.99
N VAL A 33 11.03 -20.41 -19.68
CA VAL A 33 10.59 -20.78 -21.04
C VAL A 33 11.69 -20.52 -22.06
N GLU A 34 12.44 -19.43 -21.92
CA GLU A 34 13.61 -19.14 -22.75
C GLU A 34 14.73 -20.17 -22.54
N GLY A 35 14.93 -20.63 -21.30
CA GLY A 35 15.94 -21.63 -20.94
C GLY A 35 15.68 -23.05 -21.43
N LEU A 36 14.48 -23.38 -21.94
CA LEU A 36 14.16 -24.73 -22.41
C LEU A 36 14.91 -25.14 -23.69
N GLY A 37 15.47 -24.18 -24.43
CA GLY A 37 16.11 -24.45 -25.74
C GLY A 37 15.16 -25.04 -26.79
N TRP A 38 13.84 -24.96 -26.54
CA TRP A 38 12.81 -25.50 -27.42
C TRP A 38 12.59 -24.58 -28.63
N THR A 39 12.52 -25.16 -29.83
CA THR A 39 12.43 -24.43 -31.11
C THR A 39 11.27 -24.89 -32.00
N GLY A 40 10.97 -24.10 -33.02
CA GLY A 40 9.88 -24.33 -33.98
C GLY A 40 8.57 -23.65 -33.60
N ARG A 41 7.56 -23.76 -34.47
CA ARG A 41 6.31 -22.99 -34.38
C ARG A 41 5.56 -23.16 -33.04
N ALA A 42 5.58 -24.36 -32.47
CA ALA A 42 4.95 -24.61 -31.18
C ALA A 42 5.68 -23.88 -30.04
N ALA A 43 7.02 -23.79 -30.10
CA ALA A 43 7.81 -23.02 -29.16
C ALA A 43 7.52 -21.52 -29.31
N ASP A 44 7.40 -21.02 -30.55
CA ASP A 44 7.07 -19.61 -30.81
C ASP A 44 5.71 -19.24 -30.22
N ALA A 45 4.69 -20.08 -30.45
CA ALA A 45 3.35 -19.90 -29.87
C ALA A 45 3.36 -19.96 -28.33
N MET A 46 4.22 -20.79 -27.73
CA MET A 46 4.37 -20.84 -26.28
C MET A 46 5.03 -19.56 -25.74
N ARG A 47 6.09 -19.06 -26.38
CA ARG A 47 6.77 -17.81 -25.98
C ARG A 47 5.84 -16.60 -26.06
N GLU A 48 4.98 -16.54 -27.09
CA GLU A 48 3.98 -15.49 -27.22
C GLU A 48 2.99 -15.52 -26.04
N ARG A 49 2.41 -16.69 -25.74
CA ARG A 49 1.47 -16.85 -24.61
C ARG A 49 2.12 -16.53 -23.27
N VAL A 50 3.37 -16.93 -23.08
CA VAL A 50 4.12 -16.69 -21.85
C VAL A 50 4.44 -15.21 -21.68
N THR A 51 4.86 -14.53 -22.74
CA THR A 51 5.12 -13.09 -22.73
C THR A 51 3.85 -12.32 -22.40
N ASP A 52 2.72 -12.68 -23.01
CA ASP A 52 1.43 -12.08 -22.70
C ASP A 52 1.03 -12.31 -21.23
N ARG A 53 1.16 -13.56 -20.74
CA ARG A 53 0.87 -13.88 -19.35
C ARG A 53 1.77 -13.13 -18.37
N ALA A 54 3.07 -13.01 -18.65
CA ALA A 54 4.02 -12.26 -17.84
C ALA A 54 3.67 -10.76 -17.81
N SER A 55 3.24 -10.19 -18.94
CA SER A 55 2.71 -8.82 -19.01
C SER A 55 1.48 -8.63 -18.10
N HIS A 56 0.54 -9.58 -18.12
CA HIS A 56 -0.62 -9.57 -17.22
C HIS A 56 -0.23 -9.64 -15.74
N LEU A 57 0.77 -10.45 -15.39
CA LEU A 57 1.29 -10.55 -14.02
C LEU A 57 1.97 -9.24 -13.59
N ARG A 58 2.82 -8.65 -14.43
CA ARG A 58 3.47 -7.36 -14.15
C ARG A 58 2.44 -6.25 -13.91
N ARG A 59 1.38 -6.16 -14.73
CA ARG A 59 0.27 -5.23 -14.48
C ARG A 59 -0.44 -5.48 -13.14
N ALA A 60 -0.57 -6.74 -12.72
CA ALA A 60 -1.14 -7.06 -11.42
C ALA A 60 -0.22 -6.63 -10.26
N ALA A 61 1.10 -6.82 -10.40
CA ALA A 61 2.10 -6.31 -9.46
C ALA A 61 2.07 -4.77 -9.35
N ASP A 62 1.92 -4.08 -10.49
CA ASP A 62 1.79 -2.61 -10.51
C ASP A 62 0.53 -2.16 -9.74
N ARG A 63 -0.60 -2.87 -9.88
CA ARG A 63 -1.81 -2.59 -9.10
C ARG A 63 -1.63 -2.81 -7.61
N HIS A 64 -0.90 -3.86 -7.20
CA HIS A 64 -0.57 -4.07 -5.79
C HIS A 64 0.30 -2.93 -5.24
N THR A 65 1.29 -2.48 -6.00
CA THR A 65 2.15 -1.36 -5.63
C THR A 65 1.34 -0.07 -5.49
N GLY A 66 0.54 0.28 -6.51
CA GLY A 66 -0.30 1.48 -6.47
C GLY A 66 -1.34 1.47 -5.35
N ALA A 67 -1.91 0.30 -5.03
CA ALA A 67 -2.81 0.16 -3.88
C ALA A 67 -2.07 0.30 -2.54
N ALA A 68 -0.83 -0.21 -2.42
CA ALA A 68 -0.01 0.00 -1.24
C ALA A 68 0.32 1.48 -1.02
N ASP A 69 0.64 2.21 -2.09
CA ASP A 69 0.96 3.63 -2.03
C ASP A 69 -0.27 4.43 -1.59
N ALA A 70 -1.43 4.21 -2.21
CA ALA A 70 -2.68 4.83 -1.78
C ALA A 70 -3.05 4.54 -0.31
N MET A 71 -2.75 3.33 0.18
CA MET A 71 -2.94 2.99 1.60
C MET A 71 -1.97 3.71 2.52
N ALA A 72 -0.72 3.89 2.10
CA ALA A 72 0.28 4.63 2.87
C ALA A 72 -0.10 6.11 2.98
N ASP A 73 -0.45 6.74 1.87
CA ASP A 73 -0.94 8.12 1.82
C ASP A 73 -2.16 8.30 2.73
N HIS A 74 -3.11 7.36 2.68
CA HIS A 74 -4.26 7.41 3.56
C HIS A 74 -3.90 7.28 5.04
N ALA A 75 -2.93 6.45 5.39
CA ALA A 75 -2.47 6.30 6.77
C ALA A 75 -1.85 7.60 7.29
N GLU A 76 -1.07 8.30 6.46
CA GLU A 76 -0.50 9.62 6.77
C GLU A 76 -1.60 10.66 7.00
N SER A 77 -2.57 10.78 6.08
CA SER A 77 -3.70 11.70 6.25
C SER A 77 -4.53 11.42 7.52
N VAL A 78 -4.67 10.15 7.92
CA VAL A 78 -5.36 9.79 9.17
C VAL A 78 -4.56 10.25 10.39
N ASP A 79 -3.23 10.12 10.37
CA ASP A 79 -2.37 10.57 11.45
C ASP A 79 -2.42 12.11 11.58
N GLU A 80 -2.33 12.84 10.47
CA GLU A 80 -2.46 14.31 10.43
C GLU A 80 -3.77 14.81 11.05
N VAL A 81 -4.90 14.27 10.60
CA VAL A 81 -6.23 14.66 11.11
C VAL A 81 -6.35 14.36 12.61
N ARG A 82 -5.74 13.27 13.09
CA ARG A 82 -5.73 12.95 14.53
C ARG A 82 -4.92 13.94 15.34
N GLU A 83 -3.77 14.35 14.85
CA GLU A 83 -2.95 15.37 15.50
C GLU A 83 -3.70 16.72 15.58
N GLU A 84 -4.40 17.11 14.52
CA GLU A 84 -5.24 18.31 14.51
C GLU A 84 -6.38 18.26 15.52
N ILE A 85 -7.06 17.10 15.63
CA ILE A 85 -8.10 16.86 16.63
C ILE A 85 -7.51 16.98 18.03
N ALA A 86 -6.41 16.29 18.31
CA ALA A 86 -5.77 16.31 19.63
C ALA A 86 -5.32 17.72 20.04
N ALA A 87 -4.74 18.49 19.10
CA ALA A 87 -4.36 19.88 19.33
C ALA A 87 -5.59 20.77 19.63
N THR A 88 -6.69 20.54 18.93
CA THR A 88 -7.95 21.26 19.15
C THR A 88 -8.56 20.91 20.50
N GLU A 89 -8.60 19.64 20.86
CA GLU A 89 -9.08 19.15 22.16
C GLU A 89 -8.27 19.75 23.31
N ALA A 90 -6.93 19.76 23.20
CA ALA A 90 -6.06 20.36 24.20
C ALA A 90 -6.32 21.87 24.38
N ARG A 91 -6.48 22.60 23.27
CA ARG A 91 -6.80 24.04 23.29
C ARG A 91 -8.15 24.31 23.95
N VAL A 92 -9.18 23.56 23.58
CA VAL A 92 -10.52 23.71 24.17
C VAL A 92 -10.50 23.34 25.66
N GLY A 93 -9.81 22.26 26.03
CA GLY A 93 -9.61 21.85 27.42
C GLY A 93 -8.97 22.93 28.27
N ALA A 94 -7.92 23.58 27.77
CA ALA A 94 -7.26 24.70 28.44
C ALA A 94 -8.19 25.91 28.63
N LEU A 95 -8.95 26.29 27.59
CA LEU A 95 -9.92 27.40 27.66
C LEU A 95 -11.03 27.13 28.69
N VAL A 96 -11.56 25.90 28.72
CA VAL A 96 -12.59 25.50 29.69
C VAL A 96 -12.02 25.51 31.12
N ALA A 97 -10.80 25.01 31.32
CA ALA A 97 -10.15 25.00 32.62
C ALA A 97 -9.92 26.42 33.16
N ASP A 98 -9.41 27.32 32.31
CA ASP A 98 -9.23 28.73 32.65
C ASP A 98 -10.56 29.44 32.97
N ALA A 99 -11.61 29.24 32.15
CA ALA A 99 -12.93 29.79 32.43
C ALA A 99 -13.50 29.31 33.78
N ARG A 100 -13.34 28.02 34.11
CA ARG A 100 -13.74 27.46 35.42
C ARG A 100 -12.96 28.07 36.57
N ALA A 101 -11.66 28.27 36.41
CA ALA A 101 -10.81 28.90 37.43
C ALA A 101 -11.24 30.35 37.72
N ARG A 102 -11.58 31.11 36.68
CA ARG A 102 -12.08 32.50 36.84
C ARG A 102 -13.42 32.56 37.56
N ILE A 103 -14.34 31.64 37.25
CA ILE A 103 -15.63 31.56 37.94
C ILE A 103 -15.45 31.22 39.43
N ALA A 104 -14.55 30.30 39.75
CA ALA A 104 -14.30 29.89 41.14
C ALA A 104 -13.62 30.97 42.00
N ALA A 105 -13.05 32.00 41.38
CA ALA A 105 -12.37 33.11 42.05
C ALA A 105 -13.30 34.31 42.36
N ILE A 106 -14.59 34.21 42.01
CA ILE A 106 -15.65 35.20 42.28
C ILE A 106 -16.49 34.70 43.46
#